data_AF-A0AAP9JIJ9-F1
#
_entry.id   AF-A0AAP9JIJ9-F1
#
_cell.length_a   1.000
_cell.length_b   1.000
_cell.length_c   1.000
_cell.angle_alpha   90.00
_cell.angle_beta   90.00
_cell.angle_gamma   90.00
#
_symmetry.space_group_name_H-M   'P 1'
#
loop_
_entity.id
_entity.type
_entity.pdbx_description
1 polymer ?
#
loop_
_entity_poly.entity_id
_entity_poly.type
_entity_poly.pdbx_seq_one_letter_code
_entity_poly.pdbx_strand_id
1 'polypeptide(L)'
;MLKHLSGLLAVSAFFAAIMAMPPVSGTAHAQFVPYEGPYRQMPPPPPHPRREPVPPYRYGMRWERGHWQWVGNGYRWIPGHMVRIRPVRPQPAPFYPR
;
A
#
# COMPACT_ATOMS: atom_id res chain seq x y z
N MET A 1 58.98 -19.04 14.78
CA MET A 1 57.60 -18.98 15.34
C MET A 1 56.84 -17.69 15.01
N LEU A 2 57.51 -16.54 14.81
CA LEU A 2 56.85 -15.23 14.60
C LEU A 2 56.02 -15.09 13.29
N LYS A 3 56.34 -15.88 12.24
CA LYS A 3 55.68 -15.81 10.92
C LYS A 3 54.21 -16.26 10.92
N HIS A 4 53.84 -17.20 11.81
CA HIS A 4 52.47 -17.70 11.91
C HIS A 4 51.55 -16.75 12.67
N LEU A 5 52.11 -15.89 13.52
CA LEU A 5 51.37 -14.90 14.31
C LEU A 5 50.82 -13.77 13.43
N SER A 6 51.59 -13.30 12.45
CA SER A 6 51.15 -12.29 11.48
C SER A 6 50.04 -12.79 10.57
N GLY A 7 50.07 -14.07 10.17
CA GLY A 7 49.02 -14.66 9.33
C GLY A 7 47.67 -14.74 10.05
N LEU A 8 47.68 -15.16 11.33
CA LEU A 8 46.49 -15.19 12.18
C LEU A 8 45.90 -13.80 12.43
N LEU A 9 46.75 -12.80 12.67
CA LEU A 9 46.29 -11.41 12.84
C LEU A 9 45.71 -10.81 11.56
N ALA A 10 46.29 -11.12 10.40
CA ALA A 10 45.77 -10.66 9.11
C ALA A 10 44.37 -11.24 8.83
N VAL A 11 44.17 -12.53 9.11
CA VAL A 11 42.87 -13.21 8.94
C VAL A 11 41.82 -12.66 9.92
N SER A 12 42.19 -12.41 11.18
CA SER A 12 41.26 -11.86 12.16
C SER A 12 40.84 -10.42 11.84
N ALA A 13 41.78 -9.59 11.38
CA ALA A 13 41.50 -8.21 10.99
C ALA A 13 40.56 -8.16 9.77
N PHE A 14 40.75 -9.07 8.82
CA PHE A 14 39.89 -9.18 7.64
C PHE A 14 38.46 -9.60 8.02
N PHE A 15 38.33 -10.57 8.92
CA PHE A 15 37.03 -11.03 9.40
C PHE A 15 36.27 -9.94 10.16
N ALA A 16 36.97 -9.20 11.04
CA ALA A 16 36.39 -8.07 11.76
C ALA A 16 35.94 -6.93 10.82
N ALA A 17 36.72 -6.65 9.77
CA ALA A 17 36.38 -5.62 8.78
C ALA A 17 35.12 -5.96 7.97
N ILE A 18 34.92 -7.24 7.60
CA ILE A 18 33.72 -7.68 6.90
C ILE A 18 32.48 -7.58 7.80
N MET A 19 32.62 -7.93 9.08
CA MET A 19 31.51 -7.86 10.05
C MET A 19 31.17 -6.44 10.51
N ALA A 20 32.08 -5.48 10.33
CA ALA A 20 31.84 -4.07 10.64
C ALA A 20 31.04 -3.34 9.56
N MET A 21 30.77 -3.98 8.41
CA MET A 21 29.94 -3.37 7.37
C MET A 21 28.47 -3.31 7.82
N PRO A 22 27.83 -2.13 7.81
CA PRO A 22 26.43 -2.02 8.14
C PRO A 22 25.58 -2.82 7.13
N PRO A 23 24.48 -3.45 7.56
CA PRO A 23 23.60 -4.18 6.65
C PRO A 23 23.03 -3.20 5.63
N VAL A 24 23.39 -3.40 4.35
CA VAL A 24 22.79 -2.66 3.23
C VAL A 24 21.34 -3.11 3.11
N SER A 25 20.45 -2.37 3.77
CA SER A 25 19.02 -2.59 3.70
C SER A 25 18.51 -2.06 2.36
N GLY A 26 18.30 -2.96 1.39
CA GLY A 26 17.72 -2.60 0.11
C GLY A 26 16.24 -2.22 0.26
N THR A 27 15.84 -1.06 -0.23
CA THR A 27 14.42 -0.68 -0.32
C THR A 27 13.77 -1.44 -1.47
N ALA A 28 12.97 -2.46 -1.16
CA ALA A 28 12.15 -3.13 -2.15
C ALA A 28 11.05 -2.16 -2.63
N HIS A 29 11.22 -1.61 -3.83
CA HIS A 29 10.20 -0.78 -4.48
C HIS A 29 9.30 -1.69 -5.33
N ALA A 30 8.11 -1.98 -4.84
CA ALA A 30 7.06 -2.63 -5.65
C ALA A 30 6.40 -1.57 -6.53
N GLN A 31 6.70 -1.59 -7.83
CA GLN A 31 6.05 -0.70 -8.80
C GLN A 31 4.79 -1.38 -9.35
N PHE A 32 3.62 -0.79 -9.08
CA PHE A 32 2.36 -1.23 -9.67
C PHE A 32 2.29 -0.78 -11.13
N VAL A 33 2.28 -1.74 -12.05
CA VAL A 33 2.05 -1.49 -13.49
C VAL A 33 0.61 -1.88 -13.82
N PRO A 34 -0.31 -0.92 -14.04
CA PRO A 34 -1.66 -1.24 -14.49
C PRO A 34 -1.62 -1.84 -15.90
N TYR A 35 -2.27 -2.99 -16.10
CA TYR A 35 -2.41 -3.63 -17.40
C TYR A 35 -3.59 -2.99 -18.17
N GLU A 36 -3.30 -2.32 -19.29
CA GLU A 36 -4.27 -1.66 -20.17
C GLU A 36 -4.59 -2.47 -21.44
N GLY A 37 -4.68 -3.80 -21.34
CA GLY A 37 -5.01 -4.66 -22.49
C GLY A 37 -6.52 -4.68 -22.84
N PRO A 38 -6.88 -5.21 -24.03
CA PRO A 38 -8.25 -5.30 -24.53
C PRO A 38 -9.15 -6.18 -23.65
N TYR A 39 -8.55 -7.10 -22.91
CA TYR A 39 -9.18 -7.76 -21.78
C TYR A 39 -8.75 -7.01 -20.53
N ARG A 40 -9.49 -5.95 -20.15
CA ARG A 40 -9.53 -5.58 -18.73
C ARG A 40 -9.95 -6.86 -18.02
N GLN A 41 -9.00 -7.56 -17.42
CA GLN A 41 -9.28 -8.80 -16.71
C GLN A 41 -10.38 -8.46 -15.71
N MET A 42 -11.61 -8.91 -16.00
CA MET A 42 -12.72 -8.73 -15.08
C MET A 42 -12.28 -9.49 -13.84
N PRO A 43 -12.01 -8.81 -12.71
CA PRO A 43 -11.55 -9.52 -11.55
C PRO A 43 -12.64 -10.52 -11.12
N PRO A 44 -12.27 -11.74 -10.70
CA PRO A 44 -13.23 -12.77 -10.29
C PRO A 44 -14.19 -12.20 -9.24
N PRO A 45 -15.46 -12.61 -9.15
CA PRO A 45 -16.41 -11.98 -8.22
C PRO A 45 -15.85 -11.86 -6.80
N PRO A 46 -15.94 -10.68 -6.15
CA PRO A 46 -15.34 -10.45 -4.85
C PRO A 46 -15.96 -11.38 -3.79
N PRO A 47 -15.19 -11.79 -2.76
CA PRO A 47 -15.71 -12.57 -1.65
C PRO A 47 -16.91 -11.89 -0.97
N HIS A 48 -17.74 -12.66 -0.27
CA HIS A 48 -18.91 -12.16 0.45
C HIS A 48 -18.57 -10.87 1.24
N PRO A 49 -19.44 -9.83 1.21
CA PRO A 49 -19.21 -8.61 1.97
C PRO A 49 -18.97 -8.94 3.44
N ARG A 50 -17.88 -8.42 4.02
CA ARG A 50 -17.66 -8.58 5.46
C ARG A 50 -18.72 -7.79 6.22
N ARG A 51 -19.31 -8.40 7.25
CA ARG A 51 -20.15 -7.66 8.20
C ARG A 51 -19.26 -6.73 9.02
N GLU A 52 -19.48 -5.43 8.89
CA GLU A 52 -18.85 -4.41 9.73
C GLU A 52 -19.86 -3.89 10.76
N PRO A 53 -19.47 -3.73 12.04
CA PRO A 53 -20.26 -2.98 13.02
C PRO A 53 -20.38 -1.53 12.54
N VAL A 54 -21.60 -1.10 12.21
CA VAL A 54 -21.86 0.30 11.84
C VAL A 54 -21.74 1.16 13.10
N PRO A 55 -20.86 2.16 13.14
CA PRO A 55 -20.76 3.06 14.29
C PRO A 55 -22.06 3.84 14.50
N PRO A 56 -22.32 4.33 15.73
CA PRO A 56 -23.45 5.21 15.99
C PRO A 56 -23.44 6.42 15.05
N TYR A 57 -24.63 6.80 14.58
CA TYR A 57 -24.81 7.96 13.71
C TYR A 57 -24.24 9.23 14.36
N ARG A 58 -23.50 10.04 13.59
CA ARG A 58 -23.03 11.36 14.00
C ARG A 58 -23.52 12.42 13.04
N TYR A 59 -24.01 13.53 13.59
CA TYR A 59 -24.62 14.62 12.81
C TYR A 59 -23.68 15.17 11.74
N GLY A 60 -24.17 15.32 10.52
CA GLY A 60 -23.36 15.77 9.38
C GLY A 60 -22.31 14.76 8.90
N MET A 61 -22.33 13.53 9.39
CA MET A 61 -21.49 12.43 8.94
C MET A 61 -22.35 11.29 8.37
N ARG A 62 -21.81 10.60 7.37
CA ARG A 62 -22.40 9.40 6.77
C ARG A 62 -21.39 8.27 6.91
N TRP A 63 -21.87 7.09 7.31
CA TRP A 63 -21.08 5.87 7.25
C TRP A 63 -20.95 5.42 5.79
N GLU A 64 -19.72 5.30 5.30
CA GLU A 64 -19.43 4.62 4.04
C GLU A 64 -18.98 3.19 4.34
N ARG A 65 -19.74 2.21 3.83
CA ARG A 65 -19.46 0.79 4.03
C ARG A 65 -18.11 0.42 3.42
N GLY A 66 -17.38 -0.49 4.07
CA GLY A 66 -16.20 -1.09 3.49
C GLY A 66 -16.51 -1.82 2.17
N HIS A 67 -15.50 -1.93 1.32
CA HIS A 67 -15.63 -2.58 0.02
C HIS A 67 -14.33 -3.29 -0.37
N TRP A 68 -14.47 -4.26 -1.27
CA TRP A 68 -13.34 -4.93 -1.88
C TRP A 68 -12.77 -4.07 -3.01
N GLN A 69 -11.47 -3.80 -2.94
CA GLN A 69 -10.72 -3.17 -4.03
C GLN A 69 -9.82 -4.21 -4.70
N TRP A 70 -9.86 -4.26 -6.02
CA TRP A 70 -8.93 -5.08 -6.81
C TRP A 70 -7.55 -4.42 -6.83
N VAL A 71 -6.52 -5.14 -6.40
CA VAL A 71 -5.13 -4.64 -6.34
C VAL A 71 -4.22 -5.29 -7.40
N GLY A 72 -4.80 -5.87 -8.45
CA GLY A 72 -4.06 -6.47 -9.57
C GLY A 72 -3.81 -7.97 -9.43
N ASN A 73 -3.52 -8.47 -8.22
CA ASN A 73 -3.30 -9.90 -7.95
C ASN A 73 -4.36 -10.54 -7.04
N GLY A 74 -5.36 -9.77 -6.62
CA GLY A 74 -6.35 -10.20 -5.64
C GLY A 74 -7.20 -9.05 -5.11
N TYR A 75 -8.02 -9.36 -4.11
CA TYR A 75 -8.88 -8.40 -3.43
C TYR A 75 -8.30 -7.97 -2.09
N ARG A 76 -8.26 -6.66 -1.87
CA ARG A 76 -7.97 -6.05 -0.57
C ARG A 76 -9.26 -5.49 0.02
N TRP A 77 -9.54 -5.79 1.28
CA TRP A 77 -10.65 -5.17 2.00
C TRP A 77 -10.26 -3.75 2.38
N ILE A 78 -11.07 -2.78 1.98
CA ILE A 78 -10.99 -1.41 2.48
C ILE A 78 -12.04 -1.26 3.58
N PRO A 79 -11.64 -1.01 4.84
CA PRO A 79 -12.59 -0.81 5.93
C PRO A 79 -13.51 0.39 5.69
N GLY A 80 -14.75 0.28 6.17
CA GLY A 80 -15.68 1.40 6.19
C GLY A 80 -15.17 2.56 7.07
N HIS A 81 -15.62 3.76 6.77
CA HIS A 81 -15.26 4.96 7.54
C HIS A 81 -16.37 6.01 7.53
N MET A 82 -16.28 6.97 8.45
CA MET A 82 -17.20 8.11 8.53
C MET A 82 -16.73 9.20 7.56
N VAL A 83 -17.61 9.58 6.64
CA VAL A 83 -17.38 10.74 5.76
C VAL A 83 -18.23 11.92 6.19
N ARG A 84 -17.69 13.13 6.05
CA ARG A 84 -18.47 14.35 6.23
C ARG A 84 -19.40 14.54 5.04
N ILE A 85 -20.68 14.77 5.32
CA ILE A 85 -21.65 15.12 4.29
C ILE A 85 -21.26 16.50 3.76
N ARG A 86 -20.84 16.56 2.49
CA ARG A 86 -20.62 17.84 1.81
C ARG A 86 -21.95 18.28 1.20
N PRO A 87 -22.40 19.52 1.43
CA PRO A 87 -23.52 20.05 0.68
C PRO A 87 -23.16 20.07 -0.81
N VAL A 88 -24.07 19.57 -1.64
CA VAL A 88 -23.94 19.71 -3.10
C VAL A 88 -23.99 21.21 -3.39
N ARG A 89 -22.90 21.77 -3.94
CA ARG A 89 -22.97 23.11 -4.50
C ARG A 89 -23.88 23.05 -5.73
N PRO A 90 -24.88 23.93 -5.85
CA PRO A 90 -25.64 24.02 -7.10
C PRO A 90 -24.65 24.23 -8.25
N GLN A 91 -24.71 23.36 -9.26
CA GLN A 91 -24.03 23.63 -10.52
C GLN A 91 -24.71 24.90 -11.09
N PRO A 92 -23.99 26.01 -11.33
CA PRO A 92 -24.59 27.14 -12.03
C PRO A 92 -25.10 26.66 -13.38
N ALA A 93 -26.30 27.11 -13.77
CA ALA A 93 -26.89 26.73 -15.04
C ALA A 93 -25.90 27.04 -16.18
N PRO A 94 -25.76 26.14 -17.18
CA PRO A 94 -24.96 26.43 -18.34
C PRO A 94 -25.46 27.74 -18.97
N PHE A 95 -24.57 28.70 -19.14
CA PHE A 95 -24.88 29.93 -19.85
C PHE A 95 -25.02 29.59 -21.34
N TYR A 96 -26.25 29.61 -21.85
CA TYR A 96 -26.50 29.53 -23.28
C TYR A 96 -26.60 30.96 -23.83
N PRO A 97 -25.62 31.44 -24.63
CA PRO A 97 -25.77 32.69 -25.36
C PRO A 97 -26.95 32.57 -26.34
N ARG A 98 -27.76 33.62 -26.44
CA ARG A 98 -28.81 33.76 -27.47
C ARG A 98 -28.24 34.37 -28.73
#